data_AF-A0AB33I4Q9-F1
#
_entry.id   AF-A0AB33I4Q9-F1
#
_cell.length_a   1.000
_cell.length_b   1.000
_cell.length_c   1.000
_cell.angle_alpha   90.00
_cell.angle_beta   90.00
_cell.angle_gamma   90.00
#
_symmetry.space_group_name_H-M   'P 1'
#
loop_
_entity.id
_entity.type
_entity.pdbx_description
1 polymer ?
#
loop_
_entity_poly.entity_id
_entity_poly.type
_entity_poly.pdbx_seq_one_letter_code
_entity_poly.pdbx_strand_id
1 'polypeptide(L)' 'MLMLHRSARVSDVARTLCFARSSVGRWINWFTQSGVDGLKSLPAGRARRWSFEHICTLLRELVKHSPGDFGYQRSR' A
#
# COMPACT_ATOMS: atom_id res chain seq x y z
N MET A 1 -13.34 -16.62 -8.58
CA MET A 1 -14.56 -15.77 -8.60
C MET A 1 -15.79 -16.52 -9.14
N LEU A 2 -16.00 -17.79 -8.79
CA LEU A 2 -17.06 -18.63 -9.38
C LEU A 2 -18.37 -18.59 -8.58
N MET A 3 -18.32 -18.34 -7.27
CA MET A 3 -19.51 -18.38 -6.41
C MET A 3 -20.40 -17.13 -6.60
N LEU A 4 -19.81 -15.93 -6.69
CA LEU A 4 -20.57 -14.69 -6.93
C LEU A 4 -21.21 -14.65 -8.33
N HIS A 5 -20.52 -15.18 -9.34
CA HIS A 5 -21.06 -15.30 -10.70
C HIS A 5 -22.28 -16.24 -10.79
N ARG A 6 -22.41 -17.17 -9.84
CA ARG A 6 -23.59 -18.05 -9.70
C ARG A 6 -24.69 -17.44 -8.81
N SER A 7 -24.71 -16.12 -8.67
CA SER A 7 -25.67 -15.37 -7.85
C SER A 7 -25.65 -15.74 -6.35
N ALA A 8 -24.57 -16.34 -5.84
CA ALA A 8 -24.45 -16.60 -4.41
C ALA A 8 -24.35 -15.29 -3.63
N ARG A 9 -25.04 -15.21 -2.48
CA ARG A 9 -25.00 -14.01 -1.65
C ARG A 9 -23.63 -13.88 -1.00
N VAL A 10 -23.19 -12.64 -0.73
CA VAL A 10 -21.93 -12.34 -0.03
C VAL A 10 -21.83 -13.07 1.31
N SER A 11 -22.95 -13.28 2.01
CA SER A 11 -22.98 -14.00 3.29
C SER A 11 -22.70 -15.50 3.13
N ASP A 12 -23.14 -16.11 2.03
CA ASP A 12 -22.90 -17.53 1.75
C ASP A 12 -21.45 -17.74 1.36
N VAL A 13 -20.90 -16.84 0.52
CA VAL A 13 -19.47 -16.84 0.17
C VAL A 13 -18.58 -16.67 1.41
N ALA A 14 -18.96 -15.75 2.31
CA ALA A 14 -18.25 -15.56 3.58
C ALA A 14 -18.27 -16.83 4.44
N ARG A 15 -19.41 -17.51 4.54
CA ARG A 15 -19.56 -18.77 5.30
C ARG A 15 -18.74 -19.90 4.67
N THR A 16 -18.82 -20.09 3.36
CA THR A 16 -18.07 -21.16 2.66
C THR A 16 -16.56 -20.95 2.77
N LEU A 17 -16.09 -19.71 2.68
CA LEU A 17 -14.66 -19.41 2.76
C LEU A 17 -14.17 -19.18 4.20
N CYS A 18 -15.06 -19.27 5.20
CA CYS A 18 -14.76 -19.00 6.62
C CYS A 18 -14.12 -17.61 6.86
N PHE A 19 -14.52 -16.59 6.10
CA PHE A 19 -14.07 -15.20 6.27
C PHE A 19 -15.21 -14.30 6.75
N ALA A 20 -14.85 -13.15 7.32
CA ALA A 20 -15.83 -12.10 7.59
C ALA A 20 -16.45 -11.57 6.28
N ARG A 21 -17.76 -11.29 6.30
CA ARG A 21 -18.48 -10.62 5.21
C ARG A 21 -17.79 -9.33 4.72
N SER A 22 -17.16 -8.58 5.63
CA SER A 22 -16.43 -7.35 5.31
C SER A 22 -15.15 -7.59 4.50
N SER A 23 -14.51 -8.75 4.65
CA SER A 23 -13.36 -9.15 3.83
C SER A 23 -13.81 -9.46 2.40
N VAL A 24 -14.90 -10.22 2.25
CA VAL A 24 -15.50 -10.52 0.93
C VAL A 24 -15.94 -9.23 0.23
N GLY A 25 -16.58 -8.31 0.95
CA GLY A 25 -16.97 -7.00 0.42
C GLY A 25 -15.78 -6.18 -0.08
N ARG A 26 -14.66 -6.18 0.66
CA ARG A 26 -13.42 -5.51 0.21
C ARG A 26 -12.85 -6.14 -1.06
N TRP A 27 -12.83 -7.47 -1.15
CA TRP A 27 -12.36 -8.16 -2.35
C TRP A 27 -13.23 -7.85 -3.57
N ILE A 28 -14.56 -7.79 -3.41
CA ILE A 28 -15.47 -7.37 -4.48
C ILE A 28 -15.13 -5.95 -4.91
N ASN A 29 -14.97 -5.03 -3.97
CA ASN A 29 -14.65 -3.63 -4.27
C ASN A 29 -13.32 -3.50 -5.04
N TRP A 30 -12.26 -4.17 -4.59
CA TRP A 30 -10.96 -4.18 -5.28
C TRP A 30 -11.06 -4.80 -6.68
N PHE A 31 -11.82 -5.88 -6.83
CA PHE A 31 -12.05 -6.50 -8.12
C PHE A 31 -12.83 -5.60 -9.08
N THR A 32 -13.85 -4.89 -8.60
CA THR A 32 -14.62 -3.94 -9.43
C THR A 32 -13.77 -2.75 -9.88
N GLN A 33 -12.87 -2.27 -9.02
CA GLN A 33 -12.02 -1.11 -9.34
C GLN A 33 -10.83 -1.45 -10.24
N SER A 34 -10.20 -2.62 -10.04
CA SER A 34 -8.90 -2.93 -10.65
C SER A 34 -8.81 -4.36 -11.19
N GLY A 35 -9.94 -5.04 -11.37
CA GLY A 35 -10.00 -6.40 -11.88
C GLY A 35 -9.22 -7.40 -11.02
N VAL A 36 -8.65 -8.42 -11.67
CA VAL A 36 -7.85 -9.46 -10.99
C VAL A 36 -6.58 -8.86 -10.36
N ASP A 37 -6.03 -7.78 -10.93
CA ASP A 37 -4.83 -7.14 -10.41
C ASP A 37 -5.05 -6.50 -9.04
N GLY A 38 -6.26 -6.00 -8.77
CA GLY A 38 -6.64 -5.50 -7.44
C GLY A 38 -6.69 -6.56 -6.33
N LEU A 39 -6.72 -7.84 -6.70
CA LEU A 39 -6.68 -8.96 -5.75
C LEU A 39 -5.26 -9.49 -5.51
N LYS A 40 -4.27 -9.04 -6.30
CA LYS A 40 -2.88 -9.42 -6.10
C LYS A 40 -2.32 -8.66 -4.91
N SER A 41 -1.62 -9.38 -4.03
CA SER A 41 -0.88 -8.76 -2.94
C SER A 41 0.19 -7.82 -3.51
N LEU A 42 0.22 -6.60 -2.98
CA LEU A 42 1.34 -5.70 -3.24
C LEU A 42 2.62 -6.29 -2.64
N PRO A 43 3.81 -5.98 -3.21
CA PRO A 43 5.07 -6.40 -2.64
C PRO A 43 5.18 -5.93 -1.19
N ALA A 44 5.77 -6.77 -0.35
CA ALA A 44 5.98 -6.44 1.05
C ALA A 44 6.84 -5.19 1.20
N GLY A 45 6.48 -4.32 2.14
CA GLY A 45 7.20 -3.08 2.43
C GLY A 45 6.53 -1.83 1.88
N ARG A 46 7.05 -0.67 2.28
CA ARG A 46 6.55 0.62 1.84
C ARG A 46 7.09 0.93 0.46
N ALA A 47 6.20 1.28 -0.48
CA ALA A 47 6.61 1.79 -1.78
C ALA A 47 7.56 3.00 -1.61
N ARG A 48 8.60 3.06 -2.43
CA ARG A 48 9.56 4.17 -2.43
C ARG A 48 8.82 5.45 -2.79
N ARG A 49 8.76 6.40 -1.85
CA ARG A 49 8.06 7.68 -2.05
C ARG A 49 8.84 8.72 -2.85
N TRP A 50 10.16 8.67 -2.80
CA TRP A 50 11.05 9.64 -3.44
C TRP A 50 11.92 8.97 -4.50
N SER A 51 12.21 9.65 -5.62
CA SER A 51 13.14 9.12 -6.60
C SER A 51 14.54 9.04 -5.99
N PHE A 52 15.32 8.03 -6.41
CA PHE A 52 16.69 7.87 -5.94
C PHE A 52 17.54 9.10 -6.28
N GLU A 53 17.37 9.64 -7.49
CA GLU A 53 18.05 10.85 -7.94
C GLU A 53 17.72 12.06 -7.05
N HIS A 54 16.45 12.27 -6.69
CA HIS A 54 16.09 13.35 -5.77
C HIS A 54 16.73 13.19 -4.40
N ILE A 55 16.77 11.97 -3.85
CA ILE A 55 17.44 11.71 -2.58
C ILE A 55 18.93 12.00 -2.70
N CYS A 56 19.59 11.51 -3.75
CA CYS A 56 21.02 11.74 -3.95
C CYS A 56 21.36 13.22 -4.11
N THR A 57 20.58 13.98 -4.90
CA THR A 57 20.78 15.41 -5.07
C THR A 57 20.60 16.14 -3.73
N LEU A 58 19.54 15.83 -2.99
CA LEU A 58 19.30 16.43 -1.68
C LEU A 58 20.45 16.14 -0.70
N LEU A 59 20.92 14.90 -0.62
CA LEU A 59 22.03 14.54 0.27
C LEU A 59 23.33 15.27 -0.10
N ARG A 60 23.63 15.42 -1.40
CA ARG A 60 24.81 16.18 -1.84
C ARG A 60 24.74 17.65 -1.47
N GLU A 61 23.55 18.26 -1.57
CA GLU A 61 23.36 19.64 -1.14
C GLU A 61 23.47 19.77 0.38
N LEU A 62 22.84 18.87 1.16
CA LEU A 62 22.88 18.92 2.61
C LEU A 62 24.30 18.79 3.18
N VAL A 63 25.16 17.99 2.55
CA VAL A 63 26.57 17.84 2.97
C VAL A 63 27.39 19.14 2.83
N LYS A 64 26.96 20.08 1.98
CA LYS A 64 27.64 21.38 1.83
C LYS A 64 27.35 22.34 2.99
N HIS A 65 26.34 22.04 3.80
CA HIS A 65 25.87 22.90 4.88
C HIS A 65 26.20 22.30 6.24
N SER A 66 26.42 23.17 7.22
CA SER A 66 26.55 22.74 8.61
C SER A 66 25.16 22.47 9.20
N PRO A 67 24.99 21.54 10.16
CA PRO A 67 23.72 21.38 10.87
C PRO A 67 23.25 22.70 11.53
N GLY A 68 24.18 23.57 11.91
CA GLY A 68 23.88 24.90 12.46
C GLY A 68 23.20 25.83 11.47
N ASP A 69 23.42 25.67 10.16
CA ASP A 69 22.78 26.47 9.10
C ASP A 69 21.26 26.24 9.06
N PHE A 70 20.80 25.11 9.59
CA PHE A 70 19.40 24.74 9.72
C PHE A 70 18.89 24.86 11.17
N GLY A 71 19.66 25.48 12.07
CA GLY A 71 19.29 25.64 13.48
C GLY A 71 19.42 24.38 14.32
N TYR A 72 20.07 23.31 13.82
CA TYR A 72 20.31 22.12 14.62
C TYR A 72 21.51 22.34 15.55
N GLN A 73 21.29 22.16 16.86
CA GLN A 73 22.36 22.04 17.83
C GLN A 73 22.95 20.62 17.80
N ARG A 74 24.24 20.52 18.13
CA ARG A 74 24.87 19.22 18.32
C ARG A 74 24.18 18.49 19.47
N SER A 75 23.94 17.20 19.30
CA SER A 75 23.55 16.36 20.44
C SER A 75 24.62 16.49 21.51
N ARG A 76 24.18 16.60 22.77
CA ARG A 76 25.07 16.54 23.93
C ARG A 76 25.61 15.13 24.11
#